data_AF-A0A7S2CD99-F1
#
_entry.id   AF-A0A7S2CD99-F1
#
_cell.length_a   1.000
_cell.length_b   1.000
_cell.length_c   1.000
_cell.angle_alpha   90.00
_cell.angle_beta   90.00
_cell.angle_gamma   90.00
#
_symmetry.space_group_name_H-M   'P 1'
#
loop_
_entity.id
_entity.type
_entity.pdbx_description
1 polymer ?
#
loop_
_entity_poly.entity_id
_entity_poly.type
_entity_poly.pdbx_seq_one_letter_code
_entity_poly.pdbx_strand_id
1 'polypeptide(L)'
;RNLKGLLLEESCVLKLKDQPTTVRVNLGKNDYEDVWVDPHRGPFLATPDGQPLNMIFHPNPGGGHTGHGRGAYMKFWPDMGRTEKEVHLHLVAKRNRAMRERMAGKPPVEPMTSNDQFWSRFC
;
A
#
# COMPACT_ATOMS: atom_id res chain seq x y z
N ARG A 1 -20.42 -45.58 4.94
CA ARG A 1 -20.15 -44.22 5.49
C ARG A 1 -19.13 -43.56 4.56
N ASN A 2 -19.53 -42.51 3.85
CA ASN A 2 -18.82 -41.98 2.68
C ASN A 2 -17.97 -40.76 3.10
N LEU A 3 -16.67 -40.95 3.32
CA LEU A 3 -15.74 -39.94 3.88
C LEU A 3 -15.11 -39.01 2.83
N LYS A 4 -15.49 -39.10 1.54
CA LYS A 4 -14.86 -38.32 0.46
C LYS A 4 -15.45 -36.92 0.24
N GLY A 5 -16.52 -36.56 0.93
CA GLY A 5 -17.20 -35.27 0.75
C GLY A 5 -16.65 -34.09 1.56
N LEU A 6 -15.79 -34.33 2.56
CA LEU A 6 -15.36 -33.30 3.51
C LEU A 6 -14.03 -32.60 3.16
N LEU A 7 -13.24 -33.14 2.23
CA LEU A 7 -11.90 -32.62 1.92
C LEU A 7 -11.85 -31.56 0.80
N LEU A 8 -12.95 -31.35 0.06
CA LEU A 8 -13.00 -30.37 -1.03
C LEU A 8 -13.45 -28.98 -0.56
N GLU A 9 -14.27 -28.90 0.49
CA GLU A 9 -14.80 -27.63 1.01
C GLU A 9 -13.71 -26.79 1.70
N GLU A 10 -12.77 -27.42 2.41
CA GLU A 10 -11.70 -26.71 3.14
C GLU A 10 -10.66 -26.07 2.21
N SER A 11 -10.51 -26.59 0.99
CA SER A 11 -9.56 -26.06 0.00
C SER A 11 -10.01 -24.74 -0.64
N CYS A 12 -11.31 -24.42 -0.58
CA CYS A 12 -11.86 -23.21 -1.19
C CYS A 12 -11.93 -22.03 -0.21
N VAL A 13 -12.05 -22.30 1.10
CA VAL A 13 -12.14 -21.25 2.14
C VAL A 13 -10.79 -20.61 2.46
N LEU A 14 -9.68 -21.34 2.29
CA LEU A 14 -8.34 -20.80 2.56
C LEU A 14 -7.83 -19.80 1.51
N LYS A 15 -8.41 -19.77 0.30
CA LYS A 15 -7.95 -18.91 -0.80
C LYS A 15 -8.44 -17.46 -0.74
N LEU A 16 -9.41 -17.14 0.12
CA LEU A 16 -9.97 -15.79 0.23
C LEU A 16 -9.05 -14.81 0.98
N LYS A 17 -8.09 -15.32 1.77
CA LYS A 17 -7.19 -14.48 2.58
C LYS A 17 -6.06 -13.83 1.78
N ASP A 18 -5.80 -14.31 0.57
CA ASP A 18 -4.69 -13.84 -0.27
C ASP A 18 -5.11 -12.87 -1.38
N GLN A 19 -6.39 -12.50 -1.43
CA GLN A 19 -6.88 -11.55 -2.43
C GLN A 19 -6.71 -10.10 -1.94
N PRO A 20 -6.31 -9.17 -2.82
CA PRO A 20 -6.35 -7.75 -2.50
C PRO A 20 -7.76 -7.32 -2.10
N THR A 21 -7.86 -6.48 -1.07
CA THR A 21 -9.13 -5.95 -0.55
C THR A 21 -9.14 -4.44 -0.60
N THR A 22 -10.32 -3.84 -0.79
CA THR A 22 -10.52 -2.39 -0.71
C THR A 22 -11.03 -2.04 0.68
N VAL A 23 -10.33 -1.13 1.37
CA VAL A 23 -10.67 -0.65 2.71
C VAL A 23 -11.00 0.83 2.63
N ARG A 24 -12.19 1.20 3.09
CA ARG A 24 -12.64 2.60 3.14
C ARG A 24 -12.15 3.27 4.42
N VAL A 25 -11.28 4.28 4.28
CA VAL A 25 -10.62 4.96 5.41
C VAL A 25 -11.24 6.34 5.63
N ASN A 26 -11.64 6.65 6.86
CA ASN A 26 -12.17 7.97 7.24
C ASN A 26 -11.01 8.95 7.47
N LEU A 27 -10.94 10.05 6.71
CA LEU A 27 -9.90 11.08 6.84
C LEU A 27 -10.31 12.23 7.78
N GLY A 28 -11.53 12.18 8.33
CA GLY A 28 -12.15 13.23 9.14
C GLY A 28 -13.15 14.07 8.33
N LYS A 29 -14.03 14.80 9.02
CA LYS A 29 -15.05 15.70 8.41
C LYS A 29 -15.94 15.03 7.34
N ASN A 30 -16.33 13.77 7.57
CA ASN A 30 -17.10 12.94 6.61
C ASN A 30 -16.40 12.69 5.27
N ASP A 31 -15.08 12.83 5.24
CA ASP A 31 -14.28 12.54 4.06
C ASP A 31 -13.73 11.11 4.13
N TYR A 32 -13.82 10.39 3.02
CA TYR A 32 -13.46 8.99 2.94
C TYR A 32 -12.64 8.74 1.68
N GLU A 33 -11.62 7.89 1.82
CA GLU A 33 -10.80 7.45 0.70
C GLU A 33 -10.74 5.92 0.69
N ASP A 34 -10.91 5.33 -0.49
CA ASP A 34 -10.83 3.88 -0.68
C ASP A 34 -9.37 3.50 -0.96
N VAL A 35 -8.81 2.65 -0.10
CA VAL A 35 -7.42 2.19 -0.19
C VAL A 35 -7.39 0.72 -0.56
N TRP A 36 -6.63 0.38 -1.58
CA TRP A 36 -6.39 -1.01 -1.97
C TRP A 36 -5.27 -1.59 -1.12
N VAL A 37 -5.51 -2.77 -0.56
CA VAL A 37 -4.61 -3.44 0.40
C VAL A 37 -4.29 -4.84 -0.07
N ASP A 38 -3.02 -5.11 -0.29
CA ASP A 38 -2.48 -6.45 -0.47
C ASP A 38 -2.25 -7.11 0.91
N PRO A 39 -2.69 -8.36 1.13
CA PRO A 39 -2.58 -9.01 2.43
C PRO A 39 -1.14 -9.31 2.88
N HIS A 40 -0.17 -9.34 1.96
CA HIS A 40 1.25 -9.60 2.25
C HIS A 40 2.09 -8.33 2.23
N ARG A 41 1.81 -7.43 1.29
CA ARG A 41 2.61 -6.23 1.04
C ARG A 41 2.03 -4.96 1.67
N GLY A 42 0.73 -4.92 1.93
CA GLY A 42 0.03 -3.78 2.51
C GLY A 42 -0.59 -2.83 1.47
N PRO A 43 -0.89 -1.58 1.88
CA PRO A 43 -1.65 -0.64 1.06
C PRO A 43 -0.86 -0.06 -0.12
N PHE A 44 -1.57 0.18 -1.22
CA PHE A 44 -1.03 0.74 -2.46
C PHE A 44 -1.14 2.29 -2.49
N LEU A 45 -0.05 2.91 -2.92
CA LEU A 45 0.03 4.32 -3.25
C LEU A 45 -0.38 4.56 -4.70
N ALA A 46 -1.22 5.57 -4.88
CA ALA A 46 -1.52 6.13 -6.19
C ALA A 46 -0.29 6.89 -6.71
N THR A 47 0.14 6.54 -7.90
CA THR A 47 1.27 7.14 -8.60
C THR A 47 0.75 7.97 -9.79
N PRO A 48 1.53 8.94 -10.31
CA PRO A 48 1.10 9.76 -11.44
C PRO A 48 0.86 8.98 -12.75
N ASP A 49 1.51 7.83 -12.90
CA ASP A 49 1.40 6.89 -14.01
C ASP A 49 0.32 5.83 -13.79
N GLY A 50 -0.34 5.83 -12.62
CA GLY A 50 -1.41 4.89 -12.26
C GLY A 50 -0.92 3.48 -11.90
N GLN A 51 0.39 3.23 -11.91
CA GLN A 51 0.95 1.93 -11.53
C GLN A 51 0.91 1.75 -10.01
N PRO A 52 0.33 0.67 -9.48
CA PRO A 52 0.19 0.48 -8.05
C PRO A 52 1.56 0.27 -7.40
N LEU A 53 1.94 1.15 -6.47
CA LEU A 53 3.19 1.05 -5.72
C LEU A 53 2.91 0.72 -4.25
N ASN A 54 3.52 -0.32 -3.68
CA ASN A 54 3.33 -0.64 -2.26
C ASN A 54 4.10 0.33 -1.36
N MET A 55 3.44 0.88 -0.33
CA MET A 55 4.14 1.71 0.65
C MET A 55 4.92 0.86 1.65
N ILE A 56 6.24 0.99 1.63
CA ILE A 56 7.12 0.33 2.60
C ILE A 56 7.03 1.05 3.95
N PHE A 57 6.75 0.30 5.02
CA PHE A 57 6.78 0.81 6.39
C PHE A 57 8.14 0.58 7.05
N HIS A 58 8.68 1.65 7.64
CA HIS A 58 9.87 1.61 8.47
C HIS A 58 9.48 2.11 9.86
N PRO A 59 9.45 1.24 10.90
CA PRO A 59 9.10 1.66 12.25
C PRO A 59 10.05 2.71 12.84
N ASN A 60 11.32 2.69 12.43
CA ASN A 60 12.33 3.66 12.86
C ASN A 60 13.05 4.26 11.64
N PRO A 61 12.43 5.21 10.92
CA PRO A 61 13.04 5.77 9.71
C PRO A 61 14.28 6.63 10.01
N GLY A 62 14.46 7.09 11.26
CA GLY A 62 15.61 7.88 11.72
C GLY A 62 16.77 7.05 12.27
N GLY A 63 16.66 5.72 12.32
CA GLY A 63 17.71 4.82 12.77
C GLY A 63 18.83 4.66 11.73
N GLY A 64 19.62 5.70 11.53
CA GLY A 64 20.81 5.67 10.68
C GLY A 64 21.97 4.88 11.31
N HIS A 65 23.03 4.63 10.53
CA HIS A 65 24.20 3.84 10.94
C HIS A 65 24.94 4.34 12.19
N THR A 66 24.71 5.59 12.61
CA THR A 66 25.40 6.24 13.74
C THR A 66 24.51 6.46 14.97
N GLY A 67 23.22 6.08 14.92
CA GLY A 67 22.30 6.28 16.04
C GLY A 67 22.40 5.15 17.09
N HIS A 68 22.24 5.48 18.37
CA HIS A 68 22.21 4.51 19.49
C HIS A 68 20.93 3.64 19.54
N GLY A 69 20.17 3.53 18.44
CA GLY A 69 18.90 2.81 18.36
C GLY A 69 18.98 1.59 17.44
N ARG A 70 17.91 0.78 17.43
CA ARG A 70 17.77 -0.30 16.44
C ARG A 70 17.77 0.33 15.04
N GLY A 71 18.63 -0.18 14.15
CA GLY A 71 18.70 0.30 12.76
C GLY A 71 17.34 0.23 12.07
N ALA A 72 17.16 1.06 11.04
CA ALA A 72 15.96 1.01 10.21
C ALA A 72 15.78 -0.42 9.65
N TYR A 73 14.58 -0.97 9.80
CA TYR A 73 14.19 -2.24 9.22
C TYR A 73 12.82 -2.12 8.57
N MET A 74 12.61 -2.92 7.53
CA MET A 74 11.31 -3.02 6.86
C MET A 74 10.43 -3.99 7.62
N LYS A 75 9.15 -3.64 7.74
CA LYS A 75 8.13 -4.50 8.35
C LYS A 75 7.04 -4.79 7.32
N PHE A 76 6.71 -6.06 7.11
CA PHE A 76 5.66 -6.45 6.18
C PHE A 76 4.28 -6.33 6.82
N TRP A 77 3.25 -6.29 5.99
CA TRP A 77 1.87 -6.09 6.44
C TRP A 77 1.39 -7.17 7.44
N PRO A 78 1.67 -8.47 7.26
CA PRO A 78 1.29 -9.50 8.23
C PRO A 78 1.89 -9.25 9.62
N ASP A 79 3.12 -8.74 9.67
CA ASP A 79 3.86 -8.53 10.91
C ASP A 79 3.38 -7.29 11.69
N MET A 80 2.64 -6.40 11.03
CA MET A 80 2.14 -5.17 11.65
C MET A 80 0.99 -5.45 12.62
N GLY A 81 1.08 -4.83 13.80
CA GLY A 81 -0.01 -4.77 14.78
C GLY A 81 -1.15 -3.89 14.27
N ARG A 82 -2.30 -3.97 14.95
CA ARG A 82 -3.52 -3.26 14.57
C ARG A 82 -3.30 -1.75 14.41
N THR A 83 -2.69 -1.10 15.39
CA THR A 83 -2.46 0.36 15.36
C THR A 83 -1.50 0.76 14.25
N GLU A 84 -0.45 -0.03 13.99
CA GLU A 84 0.47 0.24 12.88
C GLU A 84 -0.25 0.16 11.54
N LYS A 85 -1.10 -0.86 11.34
CA LYS A 85 -1.95 -1.01 10.15
C LYS A 85 -2.90 0.17 9.96
N GLU A 86 -3.57 0.59 11.03
CA GLU A 86 -4.47 1.75 11.02
C GLU A 86 -3.72 3.03 10.63
N VAL A 87 -2.58 3.33 11.27
CA VAL A 87 -1.75 4.50 10.94
C VAL A 87 -1.26 4.44 9.49
N HIS A 88 -0.78 3.28 9.04
CA HIS A 88 -0.26 3.11 7.68
C HIS A 88 -1.35 3.30 6.62
N LEU A 89 -2.58 2.81 6.87
CA LEU A 89 -3.75 3.07 6.02
C LEU A 89 -4.09 4.56 5.95
N HIS A 90 -4.12 5.27 7.07
CA HIS A 90 -4.38 6.72 7.08
C HIS A 90 -3.30 7.50 6.33
N LEU A 91 -2.02 7.10 6.45
CA LEU A 91 -0.92 7.72 5.71
C LEU A 91 -1.07 7.52 4.20
N VAL A 92 -1.39 6.31 3.75
CA VAL A 92 -1.65 6.03 2.33
C VAL A 92 -2.88 6.78 1.83
N ALA A 93 -3.99 6.74 2.57
CA ALA A 93 -5.22 7.44 2.20
C ALA A 93 -5.00 8.94 1.99
N LYS A 94 -4.26 9.62 2.89
CA LYS A 94 -3.90 11.04 2.74
C LYS A 94 -3.04 11.29 1.50
N ARG A 95 -2.07 10.42 1.21
CA ARG A 95 -1.20 10.52 0.02
C ARG A 95 -1.98 10.30 -1.27
N ASN A 96 -2.86 9.29 -1.31
CA ASN A 96 -3.67 8.98 -2.48
C ASN A 96 -4.63 10.13 -2.80
N ARG A 97 -5.30 10.68 -1.78
CA ARG A 97 -6.11 11.89 -1.94
C ARG A 97 -5.30 13.06 -2.51
N ALA A 98 -4.16 13.37 -1.89
CA ALA A 98 -3.31 14.48 -2.36
C ALA A 98 -2.84 14.27 -3.81
N MET A 99 -2.53 13.03 -4.19
CA MET A 99 -2.18 12.68 -5.57
C MET A 99 -3.37 12.82 -6.53
N ARG A 100 -4.55 12.35 -6.14
CA ARG A 100 -5.79 12.51 -6.91
C ARG A 100 -6.13 13.98 -7.15
N GLU A 101 -6.04 14.82 -6.12
CA GLU A 101 -6.23 16.27 -6.23
C GLU A 101 -5.17 16.91 -7.14
N ARG A 102 -3.90 16.50 -7.03
CA ARG A 102 -2.80 17.02 -7.87
C ARG A 102 -2.96 16.66 -9.36
N MET A 103 -3.54 15.50 -9.64
CA MET A 103 -3.76 14.96 -10.99
C MET A 103 -5.14 15.30 -11.56
N ALA A 104 -6.06 15.87 -10.77
CA ALA A 104 -7.36 16.30 -11.26
C ALA A 104 -7.21 17.31 -12.40
N GLY A 105 -7.74 16.95 -13.58
CA GLY A 105 -7.67 17.79 -14.79
C GLY A 105 -6.36 17.71 -15.58
N LYS A 106 -5.42 16.84 -15.21
CA LYS A 106 -4.18 16.60 -15.97
C LYS A 106 -4.24 15.24 -16.67
N PRO A 107 -3.65 15.11 -17.88
CA PRO A 107 -3.50 13.80 -18.49
C PRO A 107 -2.58 12.90 -17.63
N PRO A 108 -2.78 11.57 -17.67
CA PRO A 108 -1.85 10.63 -17.05
C PRO A 108 -0.42 10.87 -17.54
N VAL A 109 0.55 10.76 -16.64
CA VAL A 109 1.94 10.93 -17.01
C VAL A 109 2.46 9.61 -17.59
N GLU A 110 3.04 9.66 -18.78
CA GLU A 110 3.72 8.48 -19.33
C GLU A 110 4.89 8.05 -18.44
N PRO A 111 5.08 6.74 -18.22
CA PRO A 111 6.20 6.25 -17.44
C PRO A 111 7.51 6.64 -18.13
N MET A 112 8.43 7.23 -17.36
CA MET A 112 9.77 7.54 -17.86
C MET A 112 10.54 6.23 -18.00
N THR A 113 11.05 5.97 -19.21
CA THR A 113 11.76 4.72 -19.54
C THR A 113 13.27 4.87 -19.51
N SER A 114 13.79 6.10 -19.60
CA SER A 114 15.22 6.40 -19.66
C SER A 114 15.58 7.61 -18.81
N ASN A 115 16.86 7.67 -18.40
CA ASN A 115 17.41 8.83 -17.68
C ASN A 115 17.38 10.10 -18.54
N ASP A 116 17.55 9.99 -19.85
CA ASP A 116 17.53 11.16 -20.75
C ASP A 116 16.16 11.85 -20.74
N GLN A 117 15.07 11.07 -20.76
CA GLN A 117 13.69 11.58 -20.61
C GLN A 117 13.48 12.30 -19.28
N PHE A 118 14.10 11.80 -18.21
CA PHE A 118 14.04 12.45 -16.89
C PHE A 118 14.73 13.81 -16.93
N TRP A 119 15.99 13.86 -17.37
CA TRP A 119 16.75 15.11 -17.41
C TRP A 119 16.11 16.15 -18.32
N SER A 120 15.58 15.77 -19.50
CA SER A 120 14.93 16.73 -20.42
C SER A 120 13.66 17.37 -19.87
N ARG A 121 13.02 16.76 -18.87
CA ARG A 121 11.74 17.24 -18.31
C ARG A 121 11.94 18.16 -17.10
N PHE A 122 13.05 18.01 -16.39
CA PHE A 122 13.27 18.63 -15.08
C PHE A 122 14.51 19.54 -15.01
N CYS A 123 15.37 19.56 -16.02
CA CYS A 123 16.54 20.44 -16.14
C CYS A 123 16.49 21.22 -17.46
#